data_AF-A0A5C0DLC0-F1
#
_entry.id   AF-A0A5C0DLC0-F1
#
_cell.length_a   1.000
_cell.length_b   1.000
_cell.length_c   1.000
_cell.angle_alpha   90.00
_cell.angle_beta   90.00
_cell.angle_gamma   90.00
#
_symmetry.space_group_name_H-M   'P 1'
#
loop_
_entity.id
_entity.type
_entity.pdbx_description
1 polymer ?
#
loop_
_entity_poly.entity_id
_entity_poly.type
_entity_poly.pdbx_seq_one_letter_code
_entity_poly.pdbx_strand_id
1 'polypeptide(L)' 'MSQWSSQKAKRVLAALLRIGWKIKRQSGSHKILSHPDWADFVFAFHDNEEIGPRMLARISKLTALTPDDL' A
#
# COMPACT_ATOMS: atom_id res chain seq x y z
N MET A 1 -19.93 -6.73 2.76
CA MET A 1 -19.07 -6.00 3.73
C MET A 1 -17.64 -6.09 3.21
N SER A 2 -16.89 -4.99 3.18
CA SER A 2 -15.48 -5.07 2.76
C SER A 2 -14.70 -5.85 3.82
N GLN A 3 -13.97 -6.89 3.40
CA GLN A 3 -13.10 -7.71 4.27
C GLN A 3 -11.97 -6.89 4.95
N TRP A 4 -11.77 -5.64 4.52
CA TRP A 4 -10.76 -4.73 5.02
C TRP A 4 -11.19 -4.06 6.33
N SER A 5 -10.37 -4.18 7.38
CA SER A 5 -10.38 -3.28 8.53
C SER A 5 -9.49 -2.07 8.26
N SER A 6 -9.70 -0.95 8.96
CA SER A 6 -8.73 0.15 8.92
C SER A 6 -7.34 -0.31 9.36
N GLN A 7 -6.29 0.17 8.68
CA GLN A 7 -4.91 -0.22 8.96
C GLN A 7 -3.98 0.99 8.97
N LYS A 8 -2.93 0.93 9.81
CA LYS A 8 -1.89 1.97 9.81
C LYS A 8 -1.13 1.97 8.49
N ALA A 9 -0.90 3.15 7.92
CA ALA A 9 -0.21 3.32 6.65
C ALA A 9 1.18 2.65 6.64
N LYS A 10 1.92 2.72 7.75
CA LYS A 10 3.19 2.01 7.92
C LYS A 10 3.07 0.49 7.73
N ARG A 11 2.00 -0.14 8.23
CA ARG A 11 1.75 -1.59 8.06
C ARG A 11 1.44 -1.91 6.60
N VAL A 12 0.62 -1.09 5.95
CA VAL A 12 0.27 -1.26 4.54
C VAL A 12 1.51 -1.15 3.66
N LEU A 13 2.37 -0.15 3.89
CA LEU A 13 3.63 -0.03 3.17
C LEU A 13 4.52 -1.25 3.40
N ALA A 14 4.69 -1.71 4.64
CA ALA A 14 5.50 -2.89 4.95
C ALA A 14 4.98 -4.16 4.24
N ALA A 15 3.65 -4.33 4.17
CA ALA A 15 3.02 -5.42 3.46
C ALA A 15 3.28 -5.37 1.96
N LEU A 16 3.14 -4.19 1.33
CA LEU A 16 3.48 -4.00 -0.09
C LEU A 16 4.93 -4.39 -0.38
N LEU A 17 5.86 -3.97 0.47
CA LEU A 17 7.27 -4.32 0.31
C LEU A 17 7.52 -5.84 0.45
N ARG A 18 6.78 -6.50 1.35
CA ARG A 18 6.86 -7.94 1.57
C ARG A 18 6.36 -8.76 0.38
N ILE A 19 5.32 -8.30 -0.32
CA ILE A 19 4.77 -8.98 -1.50
C ILE A 19 5.54 -8.63 -2.80
N GLY A 20 6.70 -7.97 -2.68
CA GLY A 20 7.63 -7.77 -3.81
C GLY A 20 7.70 -6.35 -4.35
N TRP A 21 6.90 -5.39 -3.85
CA TRP A 21 7.05 -3.99 -4.24
C TRP A 21 8.35 -3.40 -3.71
N LYS A 22 8.94 -2.46 -4.45
CA LYS A 22 10.17 -1.77 -4.04
C LYS A 22 9.98 -0.26 -4.12
N ILE A 23 10.60 0.48 -3.20
CA ILE A 23 10.62 1.94 -3.27
C ILE A 23 11.53 2.34 -4.43
N LYS A 24 10.95 2.85 -5.51
CA LYS A 24 11.67 3.39 -6.67
C LYS A 24 12.18 4.80 -6.40
N ARG A 25 11.36 5.63 -5.73
CA ARG A 25 11.69 7.02 -5.36
C ARG A 25 10.89 7.43 -4.13
N GLN A 26 11.44 8.32 -3.31
CA GLN A 26 10.71 8.96 -2.20
C GLN A 26 10.96 10.47 -2.18
N SER A 27 9.92 11.23 -1.88
CA SER A 27 9.98 12.68 -1.59
C SER A 27 8.98 13.01 -0.48
N GLY A 28 9.48 13.32 0.72
CA GLY A 28 8.63 13.48 1.90
C GLY A 28 7.83 12.21 2.20
N SER A 29 6.52 12.33 2.36
CA SER A 29 5.59 11.21 2.58
C SER A 29 5.25 10.44 1.30
N HIS A 30 5.53 11.00 0.12
CA HIS A 30 5.23 10.35 -1.16
C HIS A 30 6.32 9.34 -1.52
N LYS A 31 5.93 8.08 -1.70
CA LYS A 31 6.79 6.99 -2.14
C LYS A 31 6.24 6.45 -3.45
N ILE A 32 7.06 6.43 -4.50
CA ILE A 32 6.75 5.72 -5.75
C ILE A 32 7.27 4.30 -5.58
N LEU A 33 6.37 3.33 -5.69
CA LEU A 33 6.68 1.92 -5.62
C LEU A 33 6.70 1.32 -7.02
N SER A 34 7.61 0.38 -7.28
CA SER A 34 7.64 -0.38 -8.53
C SER A 34 7.58 -1.88 -8.27
N HIS A 35 7.02 -2.61 -9.23
CA HIS A 35 6.99 -4.07 -9.26
C HIS A 35 7.23 -4.55 -10.70
N PRO A 36 7.92 -5.68 -10.94
CA PRO A 36 8.16 -6.17 -12.29
C PRO A 36 6.89 -6.37 -13.14
N ASP A 37 5.82 -6.85 -12.50
CA ASP A 37 4.56 -7.23 -13.17
C ASP A 37 3.47 -6.15 -13.14
N TRP A 38 3.68 -5.04 -12.43
CA TRP A 38 2.68 -3.97 -12.27
C TRP A 38 3.26 -2.59 -12.60
N ALA A 39 2.38 -1.67 -12.98
CA ALA A 39 2.75 -0.27 -13.16
C ALA A 39 3.20 0.37 -11.83
N ASP A 40 4.01 1.43 -11.92
CA ASP A 40 4.42 2.20 -10.75
C ASP A 40 3.20 2.67 -9.94
N PHE A 41 3.27 2.51 -8.62
CA PHE A 41 2.21 2.87 -7.69
C PHE A 41 2.66 3.98 -6.75
N VAL A 42 1.88 5.06 -6.66
CA VAL A 42 2.18 6.18 -5.74
C VAL A 42 1.54 5.93 -4.39
N PHE A 43 2.35 5.69 -3.38
CA PHE A 43 1.96 5.59 -1.98
C PHE A 43 2.21 6.93 -1.26
N ALA A 44 1.14 7.70 -1.08
CA ALA A 44 1.18 9.08 -0.56
C ALA A 44 0.57 9.20 0.84
N PHE A 45 1.07 8.41 1.79
CA PHE A 45 0.57 8.40 3.17
C PHE A 45 1.71 8.63 4.16
N HIS A 46 1.42 9.36 5.22
CA HIS A 46 2.31 9.46 6.37
C HIS A 46 2.22 8.20 7.23
N ASP A 47 3.33 7.76 7.81
CA ASP A 47 3.41 6.48 8.53
C ASP A 47 2.37 6.33 9.67
N ASN A 48 1.98 7.44 10.31
CA ASN A 48 1.02 7.47 11.42
C ASN A 48 -0.46 7.52 10.99
N GLU A 49 -0.73 7.75 9.71
CA GLU A 49 -2.09 7.80 9.18
C GLU A 49 -2.75 6.43 9.21
N GLU A 50 -4.08 6.47 9.24
CA GLU A 50 -4.92 5.29 9.14
C GLU A 50 -5.61 5.27 7.78
N ILE A 51 -5.45 4.16 7.07
CA ILE A 51 -6.05 3.92 5.76
C ILE A 51 -7.32 3.12 5.99
N GLY A 52 -8.47 3.74 5.69
CA GLY A 52 -9.77 3.11 5.87
C GLY A 52 -10.08 2.01 4.83
N PRO A 53 -11.11 1.17 5.09
CA PRO A 53 -11.45 0.01 4.28
C PRO A 53 -11.66 0.29 2.79
N ARG A 54 -12.30 1.42 2.45
CA ARG A 54 -12.57 1.80 1.06
C ARG A 54 -11.28 2.13 0.30
N MET A 55 -10.30 2.73 0.97
CA MET A 55 -9.02 3.05 0.34
C MET A 55 -8.14 1.81 0.23
N LEU A 56 -8.13 0.94 1.24
CA LEU A 56 -7.47 -0.38 1.16
C LEU A 56 -7.99 -1.21 -0.02
N ALA A 57 -9.31 -1.24 -0.21
CA ALA A 57 -9.92 -1.92 -1.36
C ALA A 57 -9.56 -1.31 -2.73
N ARG A 58 -9.08 -0.06 -2.78
CA ARG A 58 -8.54 0.55 -4.01
C ARG A 58 -7.08 0.21 -4.21
N ILE A 59 -6.29 0.22 -3.13
CA ILE A 59 -4.88 -0.17 -3.14
C ILE A 59 -4.77 -1.63 -3.62
N SER A 60 -5.56 -2.54 -3.05
CA SER A 60 -5.53 -3.97 -3.41
C SER A 60 -5.71 -4.25 -4.90
N LYS A 61 -6.60 -3.50 -5.57
CA LYS A 61 -6.84 -3.64 -7.01
C LYS A 61 -5.66 -3.26 -7.88
N LEU A 62 -4.76 -2.41 -7.37
CA LEU A 62 -3.60 -1.91 -8.11
C LEU A 62 -2.30 -2.60 -7.72
N THR A 63 -2.27 -3.20 -6.52
CA THR A 63 -1.02 -3.72 -5.95
C THR A 63 -1.02 -5.20 -5.62
N ALA A 64 -2.14 -5.90 -5.89
CA ALA A 64 -2.39 -7.28 -5.47
C ALA A 64 -2.35 -7.51 -3.95
N LEU A 65 -2.39 -6.44 -3.14
CA LEU A 65 -2.47 -6.54 -1.69
C LEU A 65 -3.76 -7.26 -1.28
N THR A 66 -3.66 -8.22 -0.36
CA THR A 66 -4.80 -8.94 0.22
C THR A 66 -4.95 -8.65 1.71
N PRO A 67 -6.11 -8.91 2.33
CA PRO A 67 -6.27 -8.73 3.78
C PRO A 67 -5.33 -9.61 4.62
N ASP A 68 -4.93 -10.78 4.10
CA ASP A 68 -4.01 -11.71 4.78
C ASP A 68 -2.56 -11.18 4.82
N ASP A 69 -2.26 -10.13 4.04
CA ASP A 69 -0.95 -9.47 4.04
C ASP A 69 -0.78 -8.43 5.16
N LEU A 70 -1.85 -8.03 5.87
CA LEU A 70 -1.88 -6.93 6.85
C LEU A 70 -1.97 -7.39 8.30
#